data_AF-W1WXP1-F1
#
_entry.id   AF-W1WXP1-F1
#
_cell.length_a   1.000
_cell.length_b   1.000
_cell.length_c   1.000
_cell.angle_alpha   90.00
_cell.angle_beta   90.00
_cell.angle_gamma   90.00
#
_symmetry.space_group_name_H-M   'P 1'
#
loop_
_entity.id
_entity.type
_entity.pdbx_description
1 polymer ?
#
loop_
_entity_poly.entity_id
_entity_poly.type
_entity_poly.pdbx_seq_one_letter_code
_entity_poly.pdbx_strand_id
1 'polypeptide(L)'
;IGELRQPVWPAEVYGSISHCGATALAVVSRQPIGIDIEEIFSVQTARELTNNIITPAEHERLAECGLTFSLALTLAFSAKESAFKASKIQATQGFLDYQIISWNKQQIIIRLEDEQFAVHWQIKEKIVITLCQHD
;
A
#
# COMPACT_ATOMS: atom_id res chain seq x y z
N ILE A 1 -3.71 16.64 -14.80
CA ILE A 1 -2.92 16.37 -13.57
C ILE A 1 -3.37 17.42 -12.55
N GLY A 2 -3.80 17.00 -11.36
CA GLY A 2 -4.32 17.88 -10.30
C GLY A 2 -3.23 18.68 -9.58
N GLU A 3 -3.63 19.50 -8.60
CA GLU A 3 -2.75 20.44 -7.90
C GLU A 3 -1.62 19.74 -7.11
N LEU A 4 -1.88 18.55 -6.56
CA LEU A 4 -0.89 17.70 -5.87
C LEU A 4 -0.33 16.61 -6.80
N ARG A 5 -0.38 16.84 -8.11
CA ARG A 5 -0.01 15.87 -9.16
C ARG A 5 -0.87 14.59 -9.19
N GLN A 6 -2.02 14.57 -8.53
CA GLN A 6 -2.92 13.42 -8.57
C GLN A 6 -3.63 13.28 -9.93
N PRO A 7 -4.05 12.07 -10.32
CA PRO A 7 -4.97 11.88 -11.44
C PRO A 7 -6.27 12.67 -11.21
N VAL A 8 -6.82 13.25 -12.29
CA VAL A 8 -8.12 13.93 -12.25
C VAL A 8 -9.14 12.98 -12.86
N TRP A 9 -10.03 12.43 -12.03
CA TRP A 9 -11.06 11.51 -12.48
C TRP A 9 -12.35 12.25 -12.83
N PRO A 10 -13.18 11.71 -13.73
CA PRO A 10 -14.54 12.20 -13.95
C PRO A 10 -15.35 12.25 -12.65
N ALA A 11 -16.39 13.09 -12.62
CA ALA A 11 -17.32 13.11 -11.49
C ALA A 11 -17.86 11.70 -11.19
N GLU A 12 -18.01 11.38 -9.90
CA GLU A 12 -18.51 10.09 -9.39
C GLU A 12 -17.63 8.86 -9.74
N VAL A 13 -16.41 9.09 -10.24
CA VAL A 13 -15.44 8.06 -10.51
C VAL A 13 -14.21 8.30 -9.63
N TYR A 14 -13.78 7.25 -8.96
CA TYR A 14 -12.47 7.18 -8.32
C TYR A 14 -11.57 6.32 -9.17
N GLY A 15 -10.27 6.52 -9.03
CA GLY A 15 -9.31 5.64 -9.67
C GLY A 15 -7.94 5.79 -9.06
N SER A 16 -7.10 4.82 -9.41
CA SER A 16 -5.73 4.75 -8.93
C SER A 16 -4.84 4.20 -10.04
N ILE A 17 -3.63 4.74 -10.12
CA ILE A 17 -2.62 4.36 -11.10
C ILE A 17 -1.34 4.07 -10.33
N SER A 18 -0.66 2.98 -10.67
CA SER A 18 0.69 2.68 -10.19
C SER A 18 1.52 2.03 -11.29
N HIS A 19 2.83 2.06 -11.17
CA HIS A 19 3.73 1.50 -12.16
C HIS A 19 5.00 0.96 -11.51
N CYS A 20 5.56 -0.10 -12.08
CA CYS A 20 6.82 -0.69 -11.69
C CYS A 20 7.53 -1.24 -12.93
N GLY A 21 8.76 -0.77 -13.16
CA GLY A 21 9.54 -1.11 -14.35
C GLY A 21 8.78 -0.79 -15.66
N ALA A 22 8.55 -1.81 -16.48
CA ALA A 22 7.83 -1.68 -17.75
C ALA A 22 6.30 -1.92 -17.63
N THR A 23 5.78 -2.08 -16.41
CA THR A 23 4.36 -2.37 -16.16
C THR A 23 3.67 -1.18 -15.51
N ALA A 24 2.49 -0.82 -16.01
CA ALA A 24 1.60 0.15 -15.38
C ALA A 24 0.22 -0.48 -15.18
N LEU A 25 -0.41 -0.19 -14.03
CA LEU A 25 -1.76 -0.59 -13.67
C LEU A 25 -2.62 0.66 -13.49
N ALA A 26 -3.87 0.59 -13.95
CA ALA A 26 -4.88 1.59 -13.67
C ALA A 26 -6.19 0.89 -13.30
N VAL A 27 -6.82 1.33 -12.23
CA VAL A 27 -8.12 0.84 -11.76
C VAL A 27 -9.07 2.02 -11.61
N VAL A 28 -10.35 1.78 -11.88
CA VAL A 28 -11.43 2.75 -11.68
C VAL A 28 -12.57 2.09 -10.93
N SER A 29 -13.27 2.87 -10.11
CA SER A 29 -14.37 2.40 -9.28
C SER A 29 -15.37 3.53 -9.01
N ARG A 30 -16.56 3.16 -8.54
CA ARG A 30 -17.56 4.10 -7.99
C ARG A 30 -17.35 4.37 -6.49
N GLN A 31 -16.44 3.64 -5.86
CA GLN A 31 -15.99 3.84 -4.49
C GLN A 31 -14.50 4.19 -4.46
N PRO A 32 -13.99 4.83 -3.39
CA PRO A 32 -12.56 5.10 -3.26
C PRO A 32 -11.73 3.81 -3.40
N ILE A 33 -10.65 3.91 -4.18
CA ILE A 33 -9.83 2.76 -4.59
C ILE A 33 -8.37 3.17 -4.68
N GLY A 34 -7.47 2.27 -4.29
CA GLY A 34 -6.02 2.47 -4.37
C GLY A 34 -5.34 1.19 -4.85
N ILE A 35 -4.52 1.30 -5.90
CA ILE A 35 -3.68 0.20 -6.38
C ILE A 35 -2.23 0.58 -6.30
N ASP A 36 -1.41 -0.42 -5.99
CA ASP A 36 0.02 -0.28 -6.02
C ASP A 36 0.70 -1.55 -6.56
N ILE A 37 1.84 -1.36 -7.22
CA ILE A 37 2.66 -2.42 -7.82
C ILE A 37 4.12 -2.12 -7.54
N GLU A 38 4.83 -3.07 -6.97
CA GLU A 38 6.22 -2.89 -6.54
C GLU A 38 7.08 -4.12 -6.85
N GLU A 39 8.35 -3.90 -7.16
CA GLU A 39 9.34 -4.97 -7.17
C GLU A 39 9.78 -5.25 -5.74
N ILE A 40 9.95 -6.52 -5.38
CA ILE A 40 10.44 -6.91 -4.06
C ILE A 40 11.77 -6.21 -3.80
N PHE A 41 11.83 -5.49 -2.68
CA PHE A 41 13.00 -4.73 -2.29
C PHE A 41 14.23 -5.64 -2.17
N SER A 42 15.38 -5.10 -2.55
CA SER A 42 16.65 -5.71 -2.16
C SER A 42 16.78 -5.72 -0.63
N VAL A 43 17.62 -6.60 -0.08
CA VAL A 43 17.90 -6.62 1.37
C VAL A 43 18.47 -5.29 1.84
N GLN A 44 19.28 -4.63 1.02
CA GLN A 44 19.86 -3.33 1.34
C GLN A 44 18.77 -2.25 1.40
N THR A 45 17.96 -2.13 0.34
CA THR A 45 16.84 -1.18 0.28
C THR A 45 15.87 -1.38 1.43
N ALA A 46 15.56 -2.65 1.75
CA ALA A 46 14.66 -2.96 2.85
C ALA A 46 15.21 -2.41 4.18
N ARG A 47 16.50 -2.63 4.48
CA ARG A 47 17.14 -2.10 5.69
C ARG A 47 17.15 -0.57 5.77
N GLU A 48 17.41 0.09 4.64
CA GLU A 48 17.46 1.55 4.56
C GLU A 48 16.09 2.18 4.80
N LEU A 49 15.02 1.53 4.33
CA LEU A 49 13.66 2.08 4.40
C LEU A 49 12.86 1.64 5.64
N THR A 50 13.31 0.63 6.39
CA THR A 50 12.56 0.05 7.54
C THR A 50 11.90 1.11 8.41
N ASN A 51 12.67 2.05 8.94
CA ASN A 51 12.19 3.04 9.93
C ASN A 51 11.30 4.13 9.31
N ASN A 52 11.27 4.25 7.99
CA ASN A 52 10.39 5.18 7.28
C ASN A 52 9.03 4.55 6.95
N ILE A 53 8.97 3.22 6.87
CA ILE A 53 7.78 2.48 6.43
C ILE A 53 7.01 1.92 7.63
N ILE A 54 7.72 1.34 8.59
CA ILE A 54 7.11 0.61 9.70
C ILE A 54 7.59 1.12 11.06
N THR A 55 6.71 1.01 12.04
CA THR A 55 6.98 1.20 13.45
C THR A 55 7.66 -0.04 14.06
N PRO A 56 8.29 0.08 15.25
CA PRO A 56 8.84 -1.08 15.96
C PRO A 56 7.81 -2.18 16.25
N ALA A 57 6.56 -1.82 16.55
CA ALA A 57 5.50 -2.79 16.79
C ALA A 57 5.09 -3.55 15.51
N GLU A 58 5.08 -2.87 14.37
CA GLU A 58 4.84 -3.52 13.08
C GLU A 58 6.01 -4.44 12.69
N HIS A 59 7.24 -4.10 13.07
CA HIS A 59 8.41 -4.94 12.81
C HIS A 59 8.27 -6.34 13.42
N GLU A 60 7.77 -6.45 14.65
CA GLU A 60 7.49 -7.74 15.29
C GLU A 60 6.44 -8.54 14.51
N ARG A 61 5.34 -7.88 14.09
CA ARG A 61 4.28 -8.51 13.30
C ARG A 61 4.77 -9.01 11.94
N LEU A 62 5.65 -8.26 11.27
CA LEU A 62 6.27 -8.68 10.01
C LEU A 62 7.16 -9.91 10.20
N ALA A 63 7.83 -10.05 11.35
CA ALA A 63 8.63 -11.23 11.64
C ALA A 63 7.78 -12.51 11.78
N GLU A 64 6.51 -12.37 12.17
CA GLU A 64 5.56 -13.48 12.36
C GLU A 64 4.77 -13.85 11.10
N CYS A 65 4.79 -13.03 10.04
CA CYS A 65 3.96 -13.26 8.85
C CYS A 65 4.42 -14.42 7.95
N GLY A 66 5.59 -15.01 8.23
CA GLY A 66 6.14 -16.16 7.50
C GLY A 66 6.73 -15.83 6.12
N LEU A 67 6.96 -14.55 5.82
CA LEU A 67 7.61 -14.07 4.59
C LEU A 67 9.05 -13.63 4.88
N THR A 68 9.87 -13.54 3.84
CA THR A 68 11.19 -12.90 3.98
C THR A 68 11.01 -11.43 4.36
N PHE A 69 11.93 -10.87 5.17
CA PHE A 69 11.82 -9.49 5.63
C PHE A 69 11.69 -8.49 4.47
N SER A 70 12.47 -8.64 3.40
CA SER A 70 12.37 -7.79 2.22
C SER A 70 10.97 -7.81 1.60
N LEU A 71 10.41 -9.00 1.39
CA LEU A 71 9.07 -9.15 0.84
C LEU A 71 7.99 -8.58 1.78
N ALA A 72 8.09 -8.86 3.09
CA ALA A 72 7.17 -8.35 4.09
C ALA A 72 7.21 -6.81 4.13
N LEU A 73 8.40 -6.21 4.07
CA LEU A 73 8.52 -4.75 4.06
C LEU A 73 8.02 -4.12 2.76
N THR A 74 8.25 -4.75 1.60
CA THR A 74 7.67 -4.29 0.32
C THR A 74 6.15 -4.36 0.34
N LEU A 75 5.57 -5.43 0.88
CA LEU A 75 4.11 -5.53 1.04
C LEU A 75 3.56 -4.49 2.02
N ALA A 76 4.26 -4.22 3.13
CA ALA A 76 3.88 -3.17 4.07
C ALA A 76 3.88 -1.79 3.40
N PHE A 77 4.93 -1.47 2.64
CA PHE A 77 5.02 -0.24 1.86
C PHE A 77 3.90 -0.13 0.84
N SER A 78 3.77 -1.12 -0.04
CA SER A 78 2.80 -1.13 -1.12
C SER A 78 1.36 -1.08 -0.58
N ALA A 79 1.08 -1.78 0.53
CA ALA A 79 -0.24 -1.74 1.14
C ALA A 79 -0.58 -0.37 1.73
N LYS A 80 0.38 0.30 2.37
CA LYS A 80 0.20 1.67 2.89
C LYS A 80 0.02 2.67 1.74
N GLU A 81 0.75 2.53 0.63
CA GLU A 81 0.51 3.30 -0.61
C GLU A 81 -0.90 3.09 -1.16
N SER A 82 -1.38 1.84 -1.21
CA SER A 82 -2.75 1.54 -1.64
C SER A 82 -3.80 2.14 -0.70
N ALA A 83 -3.61 2.08 0.61
CA ALA A 83 -4.50 2.73 1.57
C ALA A 83 -4.50 4.25 1.43
N PHE A 84 -3.32 4.86 1.25
CA PHE A 84 -3.18 6.30 0.99
C PHE A 84 -3.92 6.73 -0.28
N LYS A 85 -3.77 5.98 -1.38
CA LYS A 85 -4.46 6.26 -2.66
C LYS A 85 -5.97 6.08 -2.56
N ALA A 86 -6.46 5.17 -1.71
CA ALA A 86 -7.87 4.97 -1.44
C ALA A 86 -8.47 6.01 -0.46
N SER A 87 -7.64 6.66 0.35
CA SER A 87 -8.10 7.69 1.28
C SER A 87 -8.56 8.96 0.55
N LYS A 88 -9.59 9.61 1.12
CA LYS A 88 -10.12 10.89 0.65
C LYS A 88 -9.19 12.07 0.98
N ILE A 89 -8.32 11.94 2.00
CA ILE A 89 -7.41 13.00 2.46
C ILE A 89 -5.97 12.58 2.11
N GLN A 90 -5.44 13.11 1.01
CA GLN A 90 -4.13 12.71 0.47
C GLN A 90 -2.98 13.69 0.82
N ALA A 91 -3.10 14.51 1.87
CA ALA A 91 -2.29 15.72 1.97
C ALA A 91 -1.31 15.82 3.16
N THR A 92 -1.51 15.08 4.26
CA THR A 92 -0.74 15.34 5.50
C THR A 92 -0.15 14.12 6.19
N GLN A 93 -0.50 12.91 5.75
CA GLN A 93 -0.21 11.66 6.46
C GLN A 93 1.00 10.97 5.84
N GLY A 94 1.97 10.62 6.68
CA GLY A 94 3.10 9.78 6.32
C GLY A 94 2.79 8.29 6.50
N PHE A 95 3.69 7.44 6.00
CA PHE A 95 3.57 5.98 6.13
C PHE A 95 3.38 5.47 7.57
N LEU A 96 3.97 6.15 8.55
CA LEU A 96 3.88 5.75 9.96
C LEU A 96 2.50 6.04 10.58
N ASP A 97 1.71 6.93 9.97
CA ASP A 97 0.34 7.21 10.40
C ASP A 97 -0.62 6.07 10.00
N TYR A 98 -0.31 5.38 8.91
CA TYR A 98 -1.01 4.19 8.44
C TYR A 98 -0.47 2.96 9.18
N GLN A 99 -1.18 2.49 10.21
CA GLN A 99 -0.72 1.40 11.07
C GLN A 99 -1.27 0.05 10.64
N ILE A 100 -0.40 -0.93 10.43
CA ILE A 100 -0.79 -2.32 10.17
C ILE A 100 -1.24 -2.97 11.47
N ILE A 101 -2.54 -3.27 11.55
CA ILE A 101 -3.16 -3.87 12.74
C ILE A 101 -3.45 -5.37 12.59
N SER A 102 -3.51 -5.87 11.35
CA SER A 102 -3.69 -7.29 11.06
C SER A 102 -3.04 -7.66 9.73
N TRP A 103 -2.53 -8.89 9.64
CA TRP A 103 -1.89 -9.42 8.44
C TRP A 103 -2.25 -10.90 8.32
N ASN A 104 -2.79 -11.31 7.18
CA ASN A 104 -3.00 -12.70 6.83
C ASN A 104 -2.54 -12.99 5.39
N LYS A 105 -2.77 -14.22 4.90
CA LYS A 105 -2.33 -14.68 3.58
C LYS A 105 -3.00 -14.00 2.38
N GLN A 106 -4.06 -13.21 2.60
CA GLN A 106 -4.85 -12.58 1.55
C GLN A 106 -4.92 -11.07 1.71
N GLN A 107 -4.90 -10.58 2.95
CA GLN A 107 -5.15 -9.18 3.28
C GLN A 107 -4.21 -8.65 4.37
N ILE A 108 -3.97 -7.34 4.28
CA ILE A 108 -3.36 -6.51 5.32
C ILE A 108 -4.43 -5.50 5.73
N ILE A 109 -4.72 -5.40 7.02
CA ILE A 109 -5.64 -4.39 7.55
C ILE A 109 -4.82 -3.23 8.10
N ILE A 110 -5.07 -2.05 7.55
CA ILE A 110 -4.41 -0.80 7.91
C ILE A 110 -5.41 0.11 8.60
N ARG A 111 -4.98 0.79 9.66
CA ARG A 111 -5.75 1.82 10.34
C ARG A 111 -5.11 3.19 10.14
N LEU A 112 -5.92 4.18 9.85
CA LEU A 112 -5.57 5.60 9.95
C LEU A 112 -6.66 6.28 10.79
N GLU A 113 -6.29 6.86 11.93
CA GLU A 113 -7.26 7.47 12.86
C GLU A 113 -8.43 6.50 13.17
N ASP A 114 -9.66 6.86 12.82
CA ASP A 114 -10.87 6.05 12.99
C ASP A 114 -11.25 5.20 11.76
N GLU A 115 -10.49 5.30 10.67
CA GLU A 115 -10.73 4.58 9.41
C GLU A 115 -9.89 3.29 9.32
N GLN A 116 -10.46 2.26 8.69
CA GLN A 116 -9.77 1.00 8.39
C GLN A 116 -9.82 0.71 6.89
N PHE A 117 -8.71 0.19 6.39
CA PHE A 117 -8.50 -0.17 5.00
C PHE A 117 -8.17 -1.66 4.91
N ALA A 118 -9.01 -2.39 4.18
CA ALA A 118 -8.73 -3.78 3.83
C ALA A 118 -7.93 -3.81 2.52
N VAL A 119 -6.65 -4.14 2.62
CA VAL A 119 -5.76 -4.19 1.46
C VAL A 119 -5.52 -5.62 1.06
N HIS A 120 -6.01 -6.00 -0.10
CA HIS A 120 -5.74 -7.30 -0.72
C HIS A 120 -4.36 -7.28 -1.36
N TRP A 121 -3.66 -8.42 -1.34
CA TRP A 121 -2.35 -8.50 -1.96
C TRP A 121 -2.13 -9.80 -2.72
N GLN A 122 -1.30 -9.73 -3.76
CA GLN A 122 -0.85 -10.88 -4.53
C GLN A 122 0.64 -10.73 -4.85
N ILE A 123 1.31 -11.87 -5.02
CA ILE A 123 2.71 -11.94 -5.44
C ILE A 123 2.76 -12.72 -6.74
N LYS A 124 3.45 -12.16 -7.73
CA LYS A 124 3.78 -12.86 -8.97
C LYS A 124 5.27 -12.68 -9.25
N GLU A 125 6.01 -13.78 -9.15
CA GLU A 125 7.47 -13.78 -9.27
C GLU A 125 8.14 -12.81 -8.29
N LYS A 126 8.69 -11.70 -8.78
CA LYS A 126 9.34 -10.66 -7.98
C LYS A 126 8.50 -9.40 -7.80
N ILE A 127 7.24 -9.43 -8.23
CA ILE A 127 6.34 -8.28 -8.17
C ILE A 127 5.26 -8.54 -7.11
N VAL A 128 5.00 -7.54 -6.28
CA VAL A 128 3.83 -7.47 -5.41
C VAL A 128 2.80 -6.53 -6.05
N ILE A 129 1.53 -6.87 -5.91
CA ILE A 129 0.41 -6.00 -6.26
C ILE A 129 -0.49 -5.92 -5.04
N THR A 130 -0.85 -4.70 -4.65
CA THR A 130 -1.79 -4.45 -3.56
C THR A 130 -2.98 -3.64 -4.05
N LEU A 131 -4.17 -3.93 -3.51
CA LEU A 131 -5.42 -3.28 -3.88
C LEU A 131 -6.22 -2.99 -2.61
N CYS A 132 -6.45 -1.71 -2.35
CA CYS A 132 -7.37 -1.22 -1.34
C CYS A 132 -8.67 -0.78 -2.00
N GLN A 133 -9.79 -1.34 -1.54
CA GLN A 133 -11.12 -0.94 -1.96
C GLN A 133 -11.98 -0.80 -0.70
N HIS A 134 -12.71 0.32 -0.58
CA HIS A 134 -13.75 0.43 0.42
C HIS A 134 -14.94 -0.44 0.01
N ASP A 135 -15.38 -1.30 0.93
CA ASP A 135 -16.65 -2.04 0.82
C ASP A 135 -17.86 -1.11 0.98
#